data_AF-A0A956LJ94-F1
#
_entry.id   AF-A0A956LJ94-F1
#
_cell.length_a   1.000
_cell.length_b   1.000
_cell.length_c   1.000
_cell.angle_alpha   90.00
_cell.angle_beta   90.00
_cell.angle_gamma   90.00
#
_symmetry.space_group_name_H-M   'P 1'
#
loop_
_entity.id
_entity.type
_entity.pdbx_description
1 polymer ?
#
loop_
_entity_poly.entity_id
_entity_poly.type
_entity_poly.pdbx_seq_one_letter_code
_entity_poly.pdbx_strand_id
1 'polypeptide(L)'
;EGEDGYECQNDGDCHLIVRDSDSCVLYEMWRANYDGNTFYGGCLALWFMDQVYGDTGRGDGCTSADAAGFPIAPLLFSADEVAAGEIDHAIRFILPNANIRHLVYVPPCTHSTFPTGGGDDAPPYGVHLRLRPDYDLNALPNEGAKVVARALQEYGMFLADGGQIALTAQSDRFTTNKWADNLGPFDLVGIRPADFEVIDHGGYKTWDGDLCTRDPITQLP
;
A
#
# COMPACT_ATOMS: atom_id res chain seq x y z
N GLU A 1 11.37 6.87 -6.23
CA GLU A 1 11.87 6.19 -5.00
C GLU A 1 13.39 6.20 -4.99
N GLY A 2 14.01 7.38 -4.79
CA GLY A 2 15.48 7.53 -4.87
C GLY A 2 16.06 7.56 -6.28
N GLU A 3 15.21 7.61 -7.30
CA GLU A 3 15.55 7.71 -8.72
C GLU A 3 14.97 9.01 -9.31
N ASP A 4 15.64 9.57 -10.31
CA ASP A 4 15.31 10.85 -10.94
C ASP A 4 14.92 10.69 -12.41
N GLY A 5 14.27 11.72 -12.98
CA GLY A 5 14.04 11.80 -14.43
C GLY A 5 13.00 10.84 -15.00
N TYR A 6 12.22 10.14 -14.16
CA TYR A 6 11.36 9.04 -14.57
C TYR A 6 12.15 7.92 -15.25
N GLU A 7 13.32 7.58 -14.71
CA GLU A 7 14.12 6.45 -15.16
C GLU A 7 14.30 5.45 -14.01
N CYS A 8 13.93 4.19 -14.24
CA CYS A 8 14.10 3.11 -13.28
C CYS A 8 15.37 2.32 -13.62
N GLN A 9 16.52 2.89 -13.23
CA GLN A 9 17.84 2.38 -13.64
C GLN A 9 18.34 1.25 -12.75
N ASN A 10 17.99 1.26 -11.46
CA ASN A 10 18.37 0.20 -10.53
C ASN A 10 17.22 -0.80 -10.31
N ASP A 11 17.46 -1.77 -9.43
CA ASP A 11 16.49 -2.81 -9.07
C ASP A 11 15.42 -2.33 -8.07
N GLY A 12 15.03 -1.06 -8.17
CA GLY A 12 13.93 -0.48 -7.40
C GLY A 12 12.57 -0.73 -8.04
N ASP A 13 11.50 -0.33 -7.35
CA ASP A 13 10.14 -0.45 -7.90
C ASP A 13 9.79 0.68 -8.85
N CYS A 14 10.23 1.90 -8.56
CA CYS A 14 10.01 3.10 -9.37
C CYS A 14 8.53 3.32 -9.70
N HIS A 15 7.70 3.36 -8.65
CA HIS A 15 6.28 3.58 -8.80
C HIS A 15 5.96 4.95 -9.41
N LEU A 16 5.02 4.96 -10.36
CA LEU A 16 4.38 6.17 -10.88
C LEU A 16 2.88 6.09 -10.62
N ILE A 17 2.35 7.12 -9.97
CA ILE A 17 0.94 7.25 -9.63
C ILE A 17 0.41 8.52 -10.30
N VAL A 18 -0.63 8.38 -11.12
CA VAL A 18 -1.29 9.49 -11.82
C VAL A 18 -2.78 9.44 -11.57
N ARG A 19 -3.31 10.49 -10.97
CA ARG A 19 -4.75 10.69 -10.77
C ARG A 19 -5.30 11.58 -11.89
N ASP A 20 -6.12 11.02 -12.76
CA ASP A 20 -6.94 11.78 -13.71
C ASP A 20 -8.31 12.04 -13.09
N SER A 21 -8.55 13.29 -12.70
CA SER A 21 -9.80 13.69 -12.05
C SER A 21 -10.94 13.88 -13.05
N ASP A 22 -10.65 14.14 -14.32
CA ASP A 22 -11.67 14.42 -15.33
C ASP A 22 -12.33 13.11 -15.79
N SER A 23 -11.53 12.06 -15.99
CA SER A 23 -12.02 10.72 -16.37
C SER A 23 -12.32 9.80 -15.18
N CYS A 24 -12.05 10.25 -13.95
CA CYS A 24 -12.16 9.45 -12.73
C CYS A 24 -11.32 8.15 -12.78
N VAL A 25 -10.12 8.21 -13.36
CA VAL A 25 -9.19 7.07 -13.44
C VAL A 25 -7.91 7.35 -12.67
N LEU A 26 -7.48 6.37 -11.88
CA LEU A 26 -6.18 6.32 -11.24
C LEU A 26 -5.30 5.30 -11.99
N TYR A 27 -4.13 5.77 -12.44
CA TYR A 27 -3.13 4.98 -13.14
C TYR A 27 -1.95 4.74 -12.20
N GLU A 28 -1.58 3.48 -12.02
CA GLU A 28 -0.45 3.09 -11.18
C GLU A 28 0.47 2.15 -11.95
N MET A 29 1.74 2.51 -12.02
CA MET A 29 2.74 1.74 -12.75
C MET A 29 3.86 1.28 -11.84
N TRP A 30 4.34 0.06 -12.09
CA TRP A 30 5.56 -0.48 -11.52
C TRP A 30 6.66 -0.51 -12.60
N ARG A 31 7.90 -0.19 -12.20
CA ARG A 31 9.06 0.11 -13.05
C ARG A 31 8.78 1.16 -14.12
N ALA A 32 8.17 2.26 -13.72
CA ALA A 32 7.85 3.32 -14.65
C ALA A 32 9.12 3.97 -15.21
N ASN A 33 9.15 4.11 -16.54
CA ASN A 33 10.18 4.78 -17.31
C ASN A 33 9.53 5.73 -18.32
N TYR A 34 10.23 6.79 -18.72
CA TYR A 34 9.77 7.74 -19.73
C TYR A 34 10.82 7.97 -20.81
N ASP A 35 10.46 7.86 -22.09
CA ASP A 35 11.39 8.05 -23.22
C ASP A 35 11.31 9.45 -23.88
N GLY A 36 10.57 10.39 -23.28
CA GLY A 36 10.30 11.70 -23.86
C GLY A 36 8.97 11.79 -24.62
N ASN A 37 8.27 10.67 -24.82
CA ASN A 37 6.95 10.64 -25.43
C ASN A 37 5.98 9.72 -24.69
N THR A 38 6.44 8.56 -24.22
CA THR A 38 5.61 7.47 -23.70
C THR A 38 6.11 7.00 -22.35
N PHE A 39 5.18 6.79 -21.41
CA PHE A 39 5.48 6.02 -20.20
C PHE A 39 5.39 4.53 -20.49
N TYR A 40 6.40 3.78 -20.06
CA TYR A 40 6.44 2.32 -20.13
C TYR A 40 6.90 1.75 -18.79
N GLY A 41 6.59 0.49 -18.52
CA GLY A 41 6.99 -0.15 -17.28
C GLY A 41 6.69 -1.64 -17.27
N GLY A 42 6.94 -2.28 -16.13
CA GLY A 42 6.68 -3.71 -15.96
C GLY A 42 5.19 -4.02 -15.74
N CYS A 43 4.46 -3.08 -15.14
CA CYS A 43 3.01 -3.18 -14.94
C CYS A 43 2.34 -1.80 -15.10
N LEU A 44 1.08 -1.82 -15.54
CA LEU A 44 0.14 -0.71 -15.45
C LEU A 44 -1.20 -1.24 -14.91
N ALA A 45 -1.63 -0.72 -13.78
CA ALA A 45 -2.93 -0.93 -13.17
C ALA A 45 -3.79 0.33 -13.32
N LEU A 46 -5.05 0.14 -13.70
CA LEU A 46 -6.05 1.20 -13.78
C LEU A 46 -7.12 0.94 -12.73
N TRP A 47 -7.51 1.99 -12.03
CA TRP A 47 -8.56 1.98 -11.04
C TRP A 47 -9.60 3.05 -11.38
N PHE A 48 -10.86 2.66 -11.48
CA PHE A 48 -11.97 3.57 -11.64
C PHE A 48 -12.36 4.10 -10.27
N MET A 49 -12.18 5.40 -10.06
CA MET A 49 -12.33 6.05 -8.75
C MET A 49 -13.78 6.23 -8.32
N ASP A 50 -14.74 5.92 -9.19
CA ASP A 50 -16.17 5.93 -8.94
C ASP A 50 -16.74 4.51 -8.68
N GLN A 51 -15.87 3.50 -8.53
CA GLN A 51 -16.25 2.12 -8.31
C GLN A 51 -15.87 1.60 -6.93
N VAL A 52 -16.74 0.76 -6.37
CA VAL A 52 -16.44 -0.08 -5.23
C VAL A 52 -16.08 -1.47 -5.75
N TYR A 53 -14.84 -1.88 -5.54
CA TYR A 53 -14.36 -3.20 -5.91
C TYR A 53 -14.83 -4.24 -4.89
N GLY A 54 -15.42 -5.34 -5.35
CA GLY A 54 -15.89 -6.44 -4.50
C GLY A 54 -14.77 -7.40 -4.07
N ASP A 55 -15.14 -8.59 -3.60
CA ASP A 55 -14.24 -9.58 -3.00
C ASP A 55 -13.08 -10.06 -3.89
N THR A 56 -13.19 -9.88 -5.21
CA THR A 56 -12.16 -10.24 -6.19
C THR A 56 -11.34 -9.04 -6.68
N GLY A 57 -11.57 -7.83 -6.16
CA GLY A 57 -10.85 -6.64 -6.59
C GLY A 57 -10.93 -6.40 -8.11
N ARG A 58 -9.77 -6.17 -8.75
CA ARG A 58 -9.61 -6.14 -10.22
C ARG A 58 -9.41 -7.52 -10.87
N GLY A 59 -9.54 -8.60 -10.10
CA GLY A 59 -9.38 -9.99 -10.52
C GLY A 59 -8.59 -10.80 -9.50
N ASP A 60 -9.09 -11.99 -9.16
CA ASP A 60 -8.41 -12.90 -8.25
C ASP A 60 -7.14 -13.47 -8.90
N GLY A 61 -6.05 -13.53 -8.13
CA GLY A 61 -4.71 -13.86 -8.60
C GLY A 61 -4.07 -12.82 -9.52
N CYS A 62 -4.67 -11.64 -9.70
CA CYS A 62 -4.11 -10.55 -10.50
C CYS A 62 -3.33 -9.57 -9.63
N THR A 63 -2.08 -9.31 -10.02
CA THR A 63 -1.25 -8.26 -9.40
C THR A 63 -1.71 -6.85 -9.77
N SER A 64 -1.08 -5.86 -9.17
CA SER A 64 -1.16 -4.44 -9.50
C SER A 64 0.24 -3.82 -9.53
N ALA A 65 0.34 -2.50 -9.46
CA ALA A 65 1.61 -1.87 -9.13
C ALA A 65 2.04 -2.20 -7.69
N ASP A 66 1.09 -2.50 -6.79
CA ASP A 66 1.31 -3.07 -5.46
C ASP A 66 1.30 -4.61 -5.52
N ALA A 67 2.24 -5.28 -4.83
CA ALA A 67 2.40 -6.73 -4.90
C ALA A 67 1.18 -7.52 -4.40
N ALA A 68 0.42 -7.02 -3.42
CA ALA A 68 -0.83 -7.61 -2.95
C ALA A 68 -2.02 -7.42 -3.93
N GLY A 69 -1.81 -6.70 -5.03
CA GLY A 69 -2.88 -6.37 -5.97
C GLY A 69 -3.77 -5.20 -5.53
N PHE A 70 -3.40 -4.46 -4.49
CA PHE A 70 -4.12 -3.28 -4.01
C PHE A 70 -3.89 -2.02 -4.86
N PRO A 71 -4.81 -1.04 -4.83
CA PRO A 71 -4.49 0.30 -5.28
C PRO A 71 -3.52 0.94 -4.27
N ILE A 72 -2.43 1.55 -4.75
CA ILE A 72 -1.42 2.18 -3.87
C ILE A 72 -1.97 3.47 -3.28
N ALA A 73 -2.43 4.41 -4.12
CA ALA A 73 -2.76 5.78 -3.72
C ALA A 73 -3.83 5.87 -2.62
N PRO A 74 -4.94 5.11 -2.65
CA PRO A 74 -5.98 5.16 -1.62
C PRO A 74 -5.54 4.61 -0.25
N LEU A 75 -4.40 3.93 -0.19
CA LEU A 75 -3.84 3.37 1.05
C LEU A 75 -2.61 4.15 1.55
N LEU A 76 -2.22 5.23 0.84
CA LEU A 76 -1.18 6.16 1.28
C LEU A 76 -1.82 7.39 1.91
N PHE A 77 -1.54 7.62 3.18
CA PHE A 77 -1.92 8.86 3.85
C PHE A 77 -1.01 10.03 3.41
N SER A 78 -1.50 11.25 3.58
CA SER A 78 -0.87 12.50 3.12
C SER A 78 -0.56 13.46 4.28
N ALA A 79 0.33 14.41 4.01
CA ALA A 79 0.68 15.44 4.99
C ALA A 79 -0.52 16.35 5.33
N ASP A 80 -1.44 16.53 4.39
CA ASP A 80 -2.65 17.33 4.59
C ASP A 80 -3.65 16.63 5.53
N GLU A 81 -3.81 15.32 5.43
CA GLU A 81 -4.65 14.54 6.37
C GLU A 81 -4.07 14.56 7.78
N VAL A 82 -2.75 14.35 7.90
CA VAL A 82 -2.07 14.42 9.21
C VAL A 82 -2.22 15.80 9.84
N ALA A 83 -2.06 16.88 9.07
CA ALA A 83 -2.25 18.24 9.55
C ALA A 83 -3.71 18.57 9.87
N ALA A 84 -4.68 17.97 9.15
CA ALA A 84 -6.11 18.10 9.43
C ALA A 84 -6.53 17.36 10.72
N GLY A 85 -5.72 16.40 11.18
CA GLY A 85 -5.92 15.68 12.44
C GLY A 85 -6.61 14.33 12.29
N GLU A 86 -6.90 13.90 11.06
CA GLU A 86 -7.69 12.72 10.73
C GLU A 86 -7.20 12.07 9.43
N ILE A 87 -7.09 10.75 9.44
CA ILE A 87 -6.91 9.90 8.26
C ILE A 87 -8.09 8.92 8.33
N ASP A 88 -8.97 8.94 7.32
CA ASP A 88 -10.27 8.26 7.34
C ASP A 88 -10.28 6.93 6.57
N HIS A 89 -9.10 6.34 6.39
CA HIS A 89 -8.91 5.13 5.60
C HIS A 89 -7.84 4.21 6.20
N ALA A 90 -7.83 2.95 5.75
CA ALA A 90 -6.79 2.00 6.11
C ALA A 90 -5.46 2.33 5.42
N ILE A 91 -4.35 2.01 6.07
CA ILE A 91 -3.00 2.34 5.58
C ILE A 91 -2.35 1.10 4.96
N ARG A 92 -1.58 1.23 3.88
CA ARG A 92 -0.71 0.13 3.41
C ARG A 92 0.57 0.07 4.22
N PHE A 93 1.06 -1.13 4.49
CA PHE A 93 2.39 -1.34 5.04
C PHE A 93 3.13 -2.43 4.28
N ILE A 94 4.44 -2.43 4.42
CA ILE A 94 5.34 -3.37 3.74
C ILE A 94 6.27 -4.04 4.75
N LEU A 95 6.74 -5.24 4.43
CA LEU A 95 7.70 -5.98 5.28
C LEU A 95 8.88 -6.46 4.46
N PRO A 96 10.05 -6.71 5.08
CA PRO A 96 11.12 -7.42 4.39
C PRO A 96 10.60 -8.77 3.90
N ASN A 97 10.95 -9.17 2.67
CA ASN A 97 10.53 -10.46 2.08
C ASN A 97 10.84 -11.68 2.97
N ALA A 98 11.85 -11.58 3.84
CA ALA A 98 12.17 -12.61 4.83
C ALA A 98 11.12 -12.76 5.93
N ASN A 99 10.12 -11.88 6.01
CA ASN A 99 9.07 -11.85 7.04
C ASN A 99 7.66 -11.98 6.44
N ILE A 100 7.55 -12.36 5.15
CA ILE A 100 6.26 -12.54 4.46
C ILE A 100 6.10 -14.01 4.07
N ARG A 101 4.88 -14.52 4.19
CA ARG A 101 4.54 -15.89 3.79
C ARG A 101 4.59 -16.05 2.28
N HIS A 102 5.17 -17.15 1.83
CA HIS A 102 5.35 -17.46 0.42
C HIS A 102 4.06 -17.94 -0.25
N LEU A 103 3.70 -17.36 -1.41
CA LEU A 103 2.57 -17.77 -2.27
C LEU A 103 1.19 -17.81 -1.60
N VAL A 104 1.01 -17.08 -0.49
CA VAL A 104 -0.25 -17.08 0.26
C VAL A 104 -0.72 -15.65 0.49
N TYR A 105 -1.99 -15.42 0.22
CA TYR A 105 -2.67 -14.15 0.45
C TYR A 105 -4.05 -14.37 1.07
N VAL A 106 -4.63 -13.30 1.63
CA VAL A 106 -5.96 -13.30 2.26
C VAL A 106 -6.77 -12.09 1.79
N PRO A 107 -8.11 -12.20 1.65
CA PRO A 107 -8.95 -11.05 1.31
C PRO A 107 -8.72 -9.82 2.21
N PRO A 108 -8.88 -8.58 1.70
CA PRO A 108 -9.32 -8.21 0.35
C PRO A 108 -8.20 -8.21 -0.71
N CYS A 109 -6.98 -8.65 -0.35
CA CYS A 109 -5.88 -8.79 -1.30
C CYS A 109 -6.22 -9.84 -2.36
N THR A 110 -5.71 -9.63 -3.57
CA THR A 110 -5.98 -10.49 -4.74
C THR A 110 -4.74 -11.25 -5.20
N HIS A 111 -3.56 -11.01 -4.63
CA HIS A 111 -2.31 -11.53 -5.18
C HIS A 111 -1.23 -11.77 -4.12
N SER A 112 -0.33 -12.70 -4.39
CA SER A 112 0.88 -12.94 -3.59
C SER A 112 2.09 -12.99 -4.52
N THR A 113 3.30 -12.92 -3.97
CA THR A 113 4.55 -13.07 -4.73
C THR A 113 5.37 -14.26 -4.19
N PHE A 114 6.67 -14.28 -4.51
CA PHE A 114 7.65 -15.29 -4.07
C PHE A 114 8.60 -14.75 -2.96
N PRO A 115 8.11 -14.27 -1.79
CA PRO A 115 8.98 -13.82 -0.71
C PRO A 115 9.80 -14.99 -0.15
N THR A 116 11.05 -14.72 0.24
CA THR A 116 12.11 -15.74 0.28
C THR A 116 12.40 -16.34 1.65
N GLY A 117 11.67 -15.99 2.72
CA GLY A 117 12.10 -16.41 4.06
C GLY A 117 11.14 -16.42 5.24
N GLY A 118 9.88 -16.00 5.10
CA GLY A 118 8.97 -15.88 6.26
C GLY A 118 8.56 -17.21 6.93
N GLY A 119 8.51 -18.30 6.18
CA GLY A 119 7.94 -19.57 6.65
C GLY A 119 6.42 -19.53 6.76
N ASP A 120 5.82 -20.60 7.31
CA ASP A 120 4.37 -20.77 7.38
C ASP A 120 3.67 -19.89 8.43
N ASP A 121 4.41 -19.44 9.45
CA ASP A 121 3.89 -18.59 10.53
C ASP A 121 4.04 -17.09 10.23
N ALA A 122 4.66 -16.72 9.11
CA ALA A 122 4.73 -15.33 8.69
C ALA A 122 3.36 -14.80 8.23
N PRO A 123 3.13 -13.48 8.33
CA PRO A 123 1.93 -12.86 7.79
C PRO A 123 1.82 -13.08 6.27
N PRO A 124 0.63 -13.45 5.76
CA PRO A 124 0.35 -13.46 4.33
C PRO A 124 0.14 -12.04 3.78
N TYR A 125 0.31 -11.86 2.47
CA TYR A 125 -0.18 -10.64 1.81
C TYR A 125 -1.66 -10.42 2.09
N GLY A 126 -2.06 -9.17 2.30
CA GLY A 126 -3.42 -8.79 2.66
C GLY A 126 -3.78 -8.95 4.13
N VAL A 127 -2.87 -9.44 5.01
CA VAL A 127 -3.19 -9.47 6.43
C VAL A 127 -3.56 -8.07 6.93
N HIS A 128 -4.67 -8.00 7.67
CA HIS A 128 -5.18 -6.76 8.24
C HIS A 128 -4.75 -6.66 9.70
N LEU A 129 -3.84 -5.74 9.99
CA LEU A 129 -3.37 -5.46 11.34
C LEU A 129 -4.06 -4.22 11.87
N ARG A 130 -4.59 -4.26 13.08
CA ARG A 130 -5.17 -3.09 13.76
C ARG A 130 -4.39 -2.79 15.02
N LEU A 131 -4.01 -1.54 15.22
CA LEU A 131 -3.35 -1.13 16.46
C LEU A 131 -4.35 -1.33 17.59
N ARG A 132 -3.94 -1.96 18.69
CA ARG A 132 -4.90 -2.24 19.77
C ARG A 132 -5.48 -0.93 20.33
N PRO A 133 -6.76 -0.94 20.74
CA PRO A 133 -7.42 0.25 21.30
C PRO A 133 -6.80 0.69 22.63
N ASP A 134 -6.03 -0.18 23.30
CA ASP A 134 -5.35 0.11 24.57
C ASP A 134 -3.92 0.65 24.42
N TYR A 135 -3.43 0.85 23.18
CA TYR A 135 -2.14 1.49 22.96
C TYR A 135 -2.15 2.94 23.46
N ASP A 136 -1.15 3.32 24.28
CA ASP A 136 -1.05 4.67 24.84
C ASP A 136 -0.57 5.68 23.80
N LEU A 137 -1.52 6.41 23.20
CA LEU A 137 -1.23 7.49 22.25
C LEU A 137 -0.36 8.61 22.86
N ASN A 138 -0.33 8.78 24.18
CA ASN A 138 0.50 9.81 24.82
C ASN A 138 1.98 9.43 24.86
N ALA A 139 2.31 8.16 24.59
CA ALA A 139 3.70 7.73 24.42
C ALA A 139 4.31 8.20 23.09
N LEU A 140 3.50 8.68 22.16
CA LEU A 140 3.95 9.16 20.85
C LEU A 140 4.45 10.62 20.92
N PRO A 141 5.50 10.97 20.14
CA PRO A 141 6.26 12.20 20.35
C PRO A 141 5.55 13.48 19.90
N ASN A 142 4.56 13.39 19.02
CA ASN A 142 3.84 14.54 18.48
C ASN A 142 2.42 14.19 18.03
N GLU A 143 1.63 15.21 17.71
CA GLU A 143 0.25 15.01 17.26
C GLU A 143 0.16 14.28 15.92
N GLY A 144 1.09 14.50 14.99
CA GLY A 144 1.08 13.79 13.71
C GLY A 144 1.18 12.27 13.89
N ALA A 145 2.05 11.81 14.78
CA ALA A 145 2.17 10.40 15.13
C ALA A 145 0.89 9.86 15.78
N LYS A 146 0.22 10.66 16.62
CA LYS A 146 -1.06 10.29 17.22
C LYS A 146 -2.19 10.20 16.19
N VAL A 147 -2.21 11.07 15.17
CA VAL A 147 -3.18 11.00 14.07
C VAL A 147 -3.05 9.66 13.34
N VAL A 148 -1.82 9.29 12.95
CA VAL A 148 -1.55 8.00 12.30
C VAL A 148 -1.93 6.83 13.21
N ALA A 149 -1.57 6.88 14.49
CA ALA A 149 -1.92 5.83 15.44
C ALA A 149 -3.43 5.69 15.65
N ARG A 150 -4.20 6.80 15.67
CA ARG A 150 -5.67 6.74 15.70
C ARG A 150 -6.24 6.06 14.45
N ALA A 151 -5.72 6.39 13.27
CA ALA A 151 -6.12 5.72 12.03
C ALA A 151 -5.79 4.22 12.04
N LEU A 152 -4.63 3.85 12.58
CA LEU A 152 -4.27 2.44 12.78
C LEU A 152 -5.15 1.73 13.82
N GLN A 153 -5.71 2.45 14.81
CA GLN A 153 -6.68 1.90 15.76
C GLN A 153 -8.07 1.74 15.16
N GLU A 154 -8.48 2.64 14.27
CA GLU A 154 -9.83 2.67 13.69
C GLU A 154 -9.93 1.80 12.43
N TYR A 155 -9.04 2.04 11.46
CA TYR A 155 -9.06 1.41 10.15
C TYR A 155 -7.99 0.32 9.97
N GLY A 156 -6.93 0.35 10.77
CA GLY A 156 -5.83 -0.59 10.67
C GLY A 156 -4.99 -0.41 9.39
N MET A 157 -4.22 -1.44 9.05
CA MET A 157 -3.31 -1.45 7.92
C MET A 157 -3.21 -2.82 7.24
N PHE A 158 -2.97 -2.83 5.94
CA PHE A 158 -2.87 -4.05 5.12
C PHE A 158 -1.45 -4.30 4.64
N LEU A 159 -0.99 -5.56 4.74
CA LEU A 159 0.30 -5.96 4.18
C LEU A 159 0.20 -5.97 2.66
N ALA A 160 0.85 -4.99 2.03
CA ALA A 160 0.69 -4.73 0.61
C ALA A 160 1.91 -5.16 -0.21
N ASP A 161 3.13 -4.97 0.30
CA ASP A 161 4.36 -5.23 -0.48
C ASP A 161 5.52 -5.78 0.35
N GLY A 162 6.55 -6.22 -0.37
CA GLY A 162 7.88 -6.52 0.13
C GLY A 162 8.78 -5.30 0.07
N GLY A 163 9.42 -4.91 1.18
CA GLY A 163 10.35 -3.79 1.21
C GLY A 163 10.99 -3.56 2.58
N GLN A 164 11.74 -2.46 2.73
CA GLN A 164 12.52 -2.20 3.96
C GLN A 164 11.94 -1.08 4.84
N ILE A 165 10.95 -0.33 4.33
CA ILE A 165 10.38 0.85 5.00
C ILE A 165 8.93 0.55 5.35
N ALA A 166 8.65 0.16 6.60
CA ALA A 166 7.36 -0.42 6.98
C ALA A 166 6.14 0.43 6.58
N LEU A 167 6.19 1.75 6.79
CA LEU A 167 5.13 2.68 6.42
C LEU A 167 5.64 3.65 5.37
N THR A 168 4.86 3.80 4.30
CA THR A 168 5.10 4.78 3.25
C THR A 168 3.90 5.73 3.20
N ALA A 169 4.16 6.99 2.84
CA ALA A 169 3.17 8.05 2.75
C ALA A 169 3.31 8.77 1.41
N GLN A 170 2.28 9.52 1.02
CA GLN A 170 2.35 10.32 -0.20
C GLN A 170 3.47 11.36 -0.12
N SER A 171 4.10 11.67 -1.24
CA SER A 171 5.02 12.80 -1.30
C SER A 171 4.28 14.10 -1.00
N ASP A 172 4.85 14.93 -0.13
CA ASP A 172 4.31 16.26 0.20
C ASP A 172 4.66 17.33 -0.85
N ARG A 173 5.21 16.94 -2.02
CA ARG A 173 5.60 17.87 -3.07
C ARG A 173 4.45 18.76 -3.52
N PHE A 174 3.24 18.20 -3.57
CA PHE A 174 2.03 18.88 -4.06
C PHE A 174 0.96 19.12 -2.99
N THR A 175 1.21 18.74 -1.73
CA THR A 175 0.31 19.02 -0.59
C THR A 175 0.51 20.43 -0.05
N THR A 176 -0.47 20.95 0.69
CA THR A 176 -0.38 22.26 1.34
C THR A 176 0.58 22.20 2.53
N ASN A 177 0.41 21.21 3.39
CA ASN A 177 1.24 20.94 4.56
C ASN A 177 2.43 20.05 4.20
N LYS A 178 3.52 20.18 4.96
CA LYS A 178 4.77 19.45 4.72
C LYS A 178 5.05 18.45 5.83
N TRP A 179 5.68 17.34 5.50
CA TRP A 179 6.06 16.30 6.47
C TRP A 179 6.99 16.85 7.54
N ALA A 180 7.93 17.71 7.16
CA ALA A 180 8.92 18.32 8.05
C ALA A 180 8.30 19.08 9.24
N ASP A 181 7.05 19.55 9.11
CA ASP A 181 6.35 20.32 10.13
C ASP A 181 5.36 19.47 10.96
N ASN A 182 5.09 18.21 10.55
CA ASN A 182 3.99 17.41 11.10
C ASN A 182 4.43 16.04 11.64
N LEU A 183 5.16 15.25 10.84
CA LEU A 183 5.51 13.87 11.13
C LEU A 183 6.89 13.54 10.53
N GLY A 184 7.84 13.20 11.40
CA GLY A 184 9.17 12.76 11.05
C GLY A 184 9.25 11.25 10.78
N PRO A 185 10.30 10.80 10.05
CA PRO A 185 10.45 9.40 9.63
C PRO A 185 10.66 8.40 10.78
N PHE A 186 10.94 8.88 12.00
CA PHE A 186 11.18 8.05 13.18
C PHE A 186 10.11 8.20 14.26
N ASP A 187 9.06 8.98 14.05
CA ASP A 187 8.10 9.30 15.11
C ASP A 187 7.16 8.14 15.46
N LEU A 188 7.10 7.12 14.60
CA LEU A 188 6.28 5.92 14.76
C LEU A 188 7.07 4.69 15.25
N VAL A 189 8.39 4.79 15.47
CA VAL A 189 9.23 3.63 15.86
C VAL A 189 8.86 3.03 17.21
N GLY A 190 8.10 3.77 18.03
CA GLY A 190 7.57 3.28 19.31
C GLY A 190 6.41 2.30 19.16
N ILE A 191 5.77 2.22 17.98
CA ILE A 191 4.72 1.25 17.68
C ILE A 191 5.40 -0.04 17.20
N ARG A 192 5.18 -1.15 17.90
CA ARG A 192 5.81 -2.45 17.58
C ARG A 192 4.78 -3.41 16.99
N PRO A 193 5.21 -4.45 16.25
CA PRO A 193 4.29 -5.48 15.75
C PRO A 193 3.44 -6.12 16.84
N ALA A 194 4.01 -6.31 18.04
CA ALA A 194 3.31 -6.85 19.20
C ALA A 194 2.26 -5.90 19.79
N ASP A 195 2.11 -4.67 19.27
CA ASP A 195 1.07 -3.72 19.68
C ASP A 195 -0.19 -3.82 18.81
N PHE A 196 -0.16 -4.64 17.76
CA PHE A 196 -1.28 -4.90 16.88
C PHE A 196 -2.04 -6.19 17.25
N GLU A 197 -3.28 -6.24 16.80
CA GLU A 197 -4.08 -7.45 16.67
C GLU A 197 -4.31 -7.77 15.17
N VAL A 198 -4.53 -9.05 14.87
CA VAL A 198 -4.92 -9.49 13.52
C VAL A 198 -6.45 -9.44 13.43
N ILE A 199 -6.96 -8.70 12.46
CA ILE A 199 -8.38 -8.70 12.12
C ILE A 199 -8.68 -9.91 11.25
N ASP A 200 -9.83 -10.53 11.48
CA ASP A 200 -10.28 -11.67 10.68
C ASP A 200 -10.34 -11.27 9.20
N HIS A 201 -9.61 -12.01 8.39
CA HIS A 201 -9.43 -11.80 6.95
C HIS A 201 -10.03 -12.96 6.14
N GLY A 202 -10.76 -13.87 6.79
CA GLY A 202 -11.27 -15.07 6.15
C GLY A 202 -10.16 -16.07 5.80
N GLY A 203 -10.43 -16.94 4.82
CA GLY A 203 -9.55 -18.05 4.47
C GLY A 203 -8.30 -17.64 3.70
N TYR A 204 -7.21 -18.38 3.91
CA TYR A 204 -6.01 -18.32 3.07
C TYR A 204 -6.30 -18.76 1.64
N LYS A 205 -5.73 -18.03 0.68
CA LYS A 205 -5.68 -18.38 -0.73
C LYS A 205 -4.24 -18.62 -1.15
N THR A 206 -4.02 -19.68 -1.94
CA THR A 206 -2.71 -19.96 -2.54
C THR A 206 -2.65 -19.32 -3.91
N TRP A 207 -1.58 -18.59 -4.19
CA TRP A 207 -1.27 -18.12 -5.53
C TRP A 207 -0.41 -19.15 -6.26
N ASP A 208 -0.85 -19.59 -7.42
CA ASP A 208 -0.20 -20.67 -8.19
C ASP A 208 0.75 -20.17 -9.29
N GLY A 209 0.93 -18.85 -9.38
CA GLY A 209 1.87 -18.21 -10.31
C GLY A 209 1.31 -17.85 -11.68
N ASP A 210 0.16 -18.42 -12.08
CA ASP A 210 -0.31 -18.35 -13.48
C ASP A 210 -1.79 -17.95 -13.65
N LEU A 211 -2.62 -18.02 -12.60
CA LEU A 211 -4.05 -17.70 -12.72
C LEU A 211 -4.38 -16.27 -12.27
N CYS A 212 -4.30 -15.31 -13.20
CA CYS A 212 -4.99 -14.01 -13.07
C CYS A 212 -6.31 -14.05 -13.83
N THR A 213 -7.43 -14.05 -13.11
CA THR A 213 -8.77 -14.03 -13.70
C THR A 213 -9.39 -12.65 -13.55
N ARG A 214 -9.53 -11.91 -14.67
CA ARG A 214 -10.16 -10.59 -14.69
C ARG A 214 -10.93 -10.35 -15.98
N ASP A 215 -11.90 -9.47 -15.92
CA ASP A 215 -12.48 -8.85 -17.10
C ASP A 215 -11.50 -7.79 -17.64
N PRO A 216 -11.01 -7.91 -18.88
CA PRO A 216 -10.09 -6.94 -19.43
C PRO A 216 -10.79 -5.60 -19.66
N ILE A 217 -10.11 -4.51 -19.29
CA ILE A 217 -10.54 -3.16 -19.65
C ILE A 217 -10.33 -3.00 -21.16
N THR A 218 -11.43 -2.91 -21.91
CA THR A 218 -11.40 -2.75 -23.37
C THR A 218 -11.65 -1.32 -23.82
N GLN A 219 -12.20 -0.48 -22.94
CA GLN A 219 -12.46 0.95 -23.17
C GLN A 219 -12.24 1.70 -21.86
N LEU A 220 -11.67 2.91 -21.96
CA LEU A 220 -11.66 3.86 -20.85
C LEU A 220 -13.03 4.55 -20.79
N PRO A 221 -13.51 4.90 -19.58
CA PRO A 221 -14.75 5.66 -19.40
C PRO A 221 -14.72 7.02 -20.11
#